data_AF-A0A969JV86-F1
#
_entry.id   AF-A0A969JV86-F1
#
_cell.length_a   1.000
_cell.length_b   1.000
_cell.length_c   1.000
_cell.angle_alpha   90.00
_cell.angle_beta   90.00
_cell.angle_gamma   90.00
#
_symmetry.space_group_name_H-M   'P 1'
#
loop_
_entity.id
_entity.type
_entity.pdbx_description
1 polymer ?
#
loop_
_entity_poly.entity_id
_entity_poly.type
_entity_poly.pdbx_seq_one_letter_code
_entity_poly.pdbx_strand_id
1 'polypeptide(L)'
;MNRKIWLLTLVPRVRHGRVLTFGVLLTALLAAYAGAGMFEDGSTAPPAVAVFFSVILAYIVPVFHYITERTATALTELAPLTPDPTRTLAMAENVGRRTVISQLITFSIGLAAGCLHHRLLSGSFAAAIENSFFNAPNAALGISTLLVWIVLMTAIFALMRNARLFAALGRAMHIDLLTPRAYTPFARVAVSSTLAIIGAQAAFPIMWIDADASAIATIPGLIATSIALVFSSRCRSPRSTGQSRPPSAQSWTASMISFATLRWRCRGGTIASDSNS
;
A
#
# COMPACT_ATOMS: atom_id res chain seq x y z
N MET A 1 14.08 18.94 -10.04
CA MET A 1 15.00 18.22 -9.12
C MET A 1 14.32 16.97 -8.58
N ASN A 2 14.92 15.78 -8.80
CA ASN A 2 14.45 14.54 -8.21
C ASN A 2 15.10 14.36 -6.83
N ARG A 3 14.28 14.18 -5.79
CA ARG A 3 14.75 13.89 -4.43
C ARG A 3 14.34 12.49 -4.03
N LYS A 4 15.08 11.90 -3.09
CA LYS A 4 14.67 10.64 -2.45
C LYS A 4 13.33 10.87 -1.75
N ILE A 5 12.45 9.87 -1.76
CA ILE A 5 11.19 9.93 -1.00
C ILE A 5 11.54 10.11 0.48
N TRP A 6 10.93 11.09 1.14
CA TRP A 6 11.26 11.45 2.53
C TRP A 6 11.11 10.28 3.52
N LEU A 7 10.16 9.36 3.34
CA LEU A 7 10.06 8.17 4.19
C LEU A 7 11.32 7.30 4.12
N LEU A 8 11.99 7.25 2.97
CA LEU A 8 13.17 6.42 2.76
C LEU A 8 14.43 7.04 3.38
N THR A 9 14.38 8.28 3.88
CA THR A 9 15.51 8.89 4.61
C THR A 9 15.46 8.58 6.10
N LEU A 10 14.33 8.09 6.63
CA LEU A 10 14.17 7.72 8.05
C LEU A 10 14.84 6.39 8.41
N VAL A 11 15.12 5.53 7.41
CA VAL A 11 15.73 4.22 7.63
C VAL A 11 17.22 4.29 7.33
N PRO A 12 18.10 4.07 8.33
CA PRO A 12 19.54 4.09 8.12
C PRO A 12 20.00 2.87 7.29
N ARG A 13 21.06 3.05 6.51
CA ARG A 13 21.64 2.01 5.65
C ARG A 13 22.59 1.07 6.42
N VAL A 14 22.09 0.48 7.50
CA VAL A 14 22.82 -0.53 8.30
C VAL A 14 22.08 -1.86 8.24
N ARG A 15 22.77 -2.99 8.49
CA ARG A 15 22.21 -4.36 8.35
C ARG A 15 20.85 -4.55 9.04
N HIS A 16 20.69 -3.97 10.23
CA HIS A 16 19.46 -4.03 11.03
C HIS A 16 18.68 -2.71 11.04
N GLY A 17 18.95 -1.80 10.10
CA GLY A 17 18.41 -0.44 10.11
C GLY A 17 16.89 -0.39 10.15
N ARG A 18 16.21 -1.33 9.49
CA ARG A 18 14.74 -1.43 9.49
C ARG A 18 14.16 -1.82 10.86
N VAL A 19 14.78 -2.80 11.54
CA VAL A 19 14.36 -3.26 12.87
C VAL A 19 14.65 -2.17 13.90
N LEU A 20 15.82 -1.51 13.78
CA LEU A 20 16.18 -0.38 14.62
C LEU A 20 15.19 0.78 14.43
N THR A 21 14.86 1.16 13.20
CA THR A 21 13.85 2.20 12.94
C THR A 21 12.49 1.83 13.51
N PHE A 22 12.04 0.57 13.37
CA PHE A 22 10.81 0.10 13.99
C PHE A 22 10.84 0.30 15.51
N GLY A 23 11.88 -0.22 16.19
CA GLY A 23 12.00 -0.12 17.64
C GLY A 23 12.08 1.33 18.12
N VAL A 24 12.93 2.16 17.48
CA VAL A 24 13.09 3.58 17.84
C VAL A 24 11.79 4.35 17.63
N LEU A 25 11.10 4.18 16.50
CA LEU A 25 9.83 4.86 16.25
C LEU A 25 8.75 4.39 17.24
N LEU A 26 8.66 3.09 17.50
CA LEU A 26 7.69 2.54 18.43
C LEU A 26 7.89 3.09 19.84
N THR A 27 9.12 3.05 20.36
CA THR A 27 9.45 3.57 21.68
C THR A 27 9.25 5.09 21.76
N ALA A 28 9.65 5.84 20.74
CA ALA A 28 9.48 7.29 20.71
C ALA A 28 7.99 7.70 20.68
N LEU A 29 7.16 7.01 19.88
CA LEU A 29 5.73 7.29 19.80
C LEU A 29 5.01 6.91 21.10
N LEU A 30 5.31 5.74 21.68
CA LEU A 30 4.74 5.36 22.98
C LEU A 30 5.14 6.33 24.09
N ALA A 31 6.40 6.77 24.14
CA ALA A 31 6.86 7.77 25.10
C ALA A 31 6.14 9.12 24.89
N ALA A 32 5.92 9.52 23.64
CA ALA A 32 5.17 10.74 23.32
C ALA A 32 3.71 10.66 23.79
N TYR A 33 3.03 9.52 23.60
CA TYR A 33 1.67 9.33 24.10
C TYR A 33 1.61 9.26 25.63
N ALA A 34 2.60 8.64 26.28
CA ALA A 34 2.72 8.66 27.73
C ALA A 34 2.89 10.08 28.27
N GLY A 35 3.78 10.87 27.66
CA GLY A 35 3.93 12.29 28.00
C GLY A 35 2.69 13.15 27.71
N ALA A 36 1.79 12.67 26.85
CA ALA A 36 0.51 13.30 26.57
C ALA A 36 -0.63 12.83 27.50
N GLY A 37 -0.36 11.94 28.48
CA GLY A 37 -1.37 11.46 29.43
C GLY A 37 -2.32 10.39 28.86
N MET A 38 -1.95 9.69 27.78
CA MET A 38 -2.80 8.65 27.16
C MET A 38 -2.87 7.34 27.95
N PHE A 39 -1.98 7.14 28.92
CA PHE A 39 -1.91 5.93 29.76
C PHE A 39 -2.26 6.20 31.22
N GLU A 40 -2.78 7.39 31.52
CA GLU A 40 -3.22 7.77 32.87
C GLU A 40 -4.67 7.35 33.10
N ASP A 41 -4.99 6.98 34.34
CA ASP A 41 -6.35 6.64 34.74
C ASP A 41 -7.27 7.86 34.56
N GLY A 42 -8.36 7.70 33.80
CA GLY A 42 -9.30 8.78 33.48
C GLY A 42 -8.99 9.56 32.20
N SER A 43 -8.03 9.11 31.39
CA SER A 43 -7.79 9.67 30.05
C SER A 43 -9.07 9.64 29.20
N THR A 44 -9.34 10.74 28.48
CA THR A 44 -10.50 10.83 27.57
C THR A 44 -10.36 9.95 26.34
N ALA A 45 -9.18 9.36 26.12
CA ALA A 45 -8.83 8.61 24.94
C ALA A 45 -8.32 7.20 25.33
N PRO A 46 -8.81 6.12 24.66
CA PRO A 46 -8.40 4.77 25.02
C PRO A 46 -6.90 4.50 24.77
N PRO A 47 -6.16 3.90 25.72
CA PRO A 47 -4.76 3.53 25.56
C PRO A 47 -4.47 2.67 24.32
N ALA A 48 -5.37 1.75 24.01
CA ALA A 48 -5.29 0.89 22.82
C ALA A 48 -5.12 1.68 21.51
N VAL A 49 -5.74 2.86 21.40
CA VAL A 49 -5.64 3.71 20.19
C VAL A 49 -4.23 4.29 20.06
N ALA A 50 -3.60 4.72 21.16
CA ALA A 50 -2.19 5.15 21.16
C ALA A 50 -1.24 4.03 20.74
N VAL A 51 -1.47 2.81 21.25
CA VAL A 51 -0.67 1.63 20.87
C VAL A 51 -0.85 1.33 19.38
N PHE A 52 -2.07 1.36 18.86
CA PHE A 52 -2.35 1.17 17.45
C PHE A 52 -1.58 2.17 16.57
N PHE A 53 -1.69 3.47 16.85
CA PHE A 53 -1.02 4.50 16.07
C PHE A 53 0.51 4.37 16.14
N SER A 54 1.04 4.02 17.31
CA SER A 54 2.48 3.77 17.49
C SER A 54 2.94 2.61 16.60
N VAL A 55 2.22 1.48 16.66
CA VAL A 55 2.56 0.26 15.89
C VAL A 55 2.46 0.51 14.39
N ILE A 56 1.36 1.11 13.90
CA ILE A 56 1.15 1.27 12.46
C ILE A 56 2.15 2.24 11.83
N LEU A 57 2.50 3.34 12.51
CA LEU A 57 3.52 4.29 12.03
C LEU A 57 4.92 3.66 12.06
N ALA A 58 5.26 2.98 13.16
CA ALA A 58 6.54 2.28 13.29
C ALA A 58 6.67 1.14 12.26
N TYR A 59 5.56 0.52 11.85
CA TYR A 59 5.52 -0.55 10.85
C TYR A 59 5.62 -0.04 9.40
N ILE A 60 4.82 0.95 8.98
CA ILE A 60 4.74 1.35 7.57
C ILE A 60 6.10 1.87 7.05
N VAL A 61 6.83 2.65 7.84
CA VAL A 61 8.11 3.27 7.42
C VAL A 61 9.16 2.23 6.99
N PRO A 62 9.58 1.26 7.84
CA PRO A 62 10.57 0.25 7.47
C PRO A 62 10.07 -0.72 6.40
N VAL A 63 8.78 -1.05 6.40
CA VAL A 63 8.18 -1.94 5.39
C VAL A 63 8.16 -1.26 4.03
N PHE A 64 7.80 0.01 3.96
CA PHE A 64 7.84 0.79 2.72
C PHE A 64 9.26 0.88 2.16
N HIS A 65 10.26 1.07 3.03
CA HIS A 65 11.67 1.00 2.64
C HIS A 65 12.04 -0.37 2.06
N TYR A 66 11.65 -1.46 2.75
CA TYR A 66 11.89 -2.82 2.27
C TYR A 66 11.30 -3.08 0.88
N ILE A 67 10.04 -2.71 0.65
CA ILE A 67 9.39 -2.93 -0.65
C ILE A 67 10.10 -2.13 -1.75
N THR A 68 10.47 -0.88 -1.48
CA THR A 68 11.18 -0.03 -2.45
C THR A 68 12.52 -0.65 -2.85
N GLU A 69 13.30 -1.13 -1.86
CA GLU A 69 14.58 -1.80 -2.08
C GLU A 69 14.42 -3.11 -2.86
N ARG A 70 13.42 -3.94 -2.51
CA ARG A 70 13.08 -5.17 -3.23
C ARG A 70 12.61 -4.91 -4.65
N THR A 71 11.84 -3.85 -4.86
CA THR A 71 11.39 -3.42 -6.19
C THR A 71 12.58 -3.04 -7.07
N ALA A 72 13.52 -2.25 -6.55
CA ALA A 72 14.73 -1.88 -7.28
C ALA A 72 15.59 -3.11 -7.61
N THR A 73 15.82 -3.98 -6.62
CA THR A 73 16.57 -5.24 -6.79
C THR A 73 15.95 -6.12 -7.86
N ALA A 74 14.62 -6.29 -7.83
CA ALA A 74 13.90 -7.10 -8.80
C ALA A 74 14.00 -6.52 -10.22
N LEU A 75 13.99 -5.19 -10.38
CA LEU A 75 14.23 -4.57 -11.69
C LEU A 75 15.65 -4.81 -12.19
N THR A 76 16.66 -4.73 -11.31
CA THR A 76 18.04 -5.08 -11.68
C THR A 76 18.18 -6.56 -12.08
N GLU A 77 17.53 -7.47 -11.35
CA GLU A 77 17.50 -8.91 -11.69
C GLU A 77 16.78 -9.17 -13.03
N LEU A 78 15.76 -8.40 -13.37
CA LEU A 78 14.99 -8.54 -14.62
C LEU A 78 15.64 -7.84 -15.81
N ALA A 79 16.53 -6.85 -15.60
CA ALA A 79 17.17 -6.09 -16.66
C ALA A 79 17.75 -6.95 -17.81
N PRO A 80 18.52 -8.03 -17.57
CA PRO A 80 19.08 -8.86 -18.64
C PRO A 80 18.03 -9.61 -19.47
N LEU A 81 16.81 -9.78 -18.96
CA LEU A 81 15.71 -10.46 -19.65
C LEU A 81 14.84 -9.50 -20.47
N THR A 82 15.14 -8.20 -20.40
CA THR A 82 14.34 -7.16 -21.06
C THR A 82 14.98 -6.73 -22.38
N PRO A 83 14.21 -6.32 -23.39
CA PRO A 83 14.76 -5.83 -24.65
C PRO A 83 15.66 -4.59 -24.49
N ASP A 84 15.49 -3.82 -23.43
CA ASP A 84 16.25 -2.61 -23.11
C ASP A 84 16.72 -2.64 -21.64
N PRO A 85 17.85 -3.32 -21.35
CA PRO A 85 18.39 -3.44 -20.00
C PRO A 85 18.75 -2.08 -19.38
N THR A 86 19.28 -1.16 -20.19
CA THR A 86 19.70 0.18 -19.75
C THR A 86 18.51 0.97 -19.20
N ARG A 87 17.37 0.94 -19.90
CA ARG A 87 16.15 1.57 -19.41
C ARG A 87 15.63 0.90 -18.13
N THR A 88 15.69 -0.42 -18.03
CA THR A 88 15.26 -1.15 -16.82
C THR A 88 16.13 -0.81 -15.61
N LEU A 89 17.45 -0.69 -15.78
CA LEU A 89 18.37 -0.23 -14.74
C LEU A 89 18.09 1.22 -14.33
N ALA A 90 17.86 2.11 -15.31
CA ALA A 90 17.45 3.48 -15.02
C ALA A 90 16.10 3.53 -14.26
N MET A 91 15.16 2.61 -14.54
CA MET A 91 13.94 2.48 -13.74
C MET A 91 14.26 2.07 -12.30
N ALA A 92 15.16 1.10 -12.10
CA ALA A 92 15.57 0.61 -10.79
C ALA A 92 16.14 1.74 -9.90
N GLU A 93 17.04 2.56 -10.45
CA GLU A 93 17.62 3.71 -9.75
C GLU A 93 16.57 4.78 -9.37
N ASN A 94 15.49 4.87 -10.17
CA ASN A 94 14.43 5.85 -9.99
C ASN A 94 13.25 5.38 -9.15
N VAL A 95 13.22 4.11 -8.70
CA VAL A 95 12.11 3.57 -7.87
C VAL A 95 11.90 4.43 -6.62
N GLY A 96 12.99 4.76 -5.92
CA GLY A 96 12.99 5.54 -4.68
C GLY A 96 13.08 7.07 -4.87
N ARG A 97 13.06 7.56 -6.11
CA ARG A 97 13.18 8.98 -6.43
C ARG A 97 11.84 9.56 -6.90
N ARG A 98 11.52 10.76 -6.44
CA ARG A 98 10.30 11.49 -6.79
C ARG A 98 10.58 12.98 -7.01
N THR A 99 9.79 13.59 -7.88
CA THR A 99 9.73 15.04 -8.00
C THR A 99 9.12 15.61 -6.72
N VAL A 100 9.58 16.79 -6.29
CA VAL A 100 9.04 17.48 -5.10
C VAL A 100 7.53 17.72 -5.25
N ILE A 101 7.08 18.12 -6.44
CA ILE A 101 5.65 18.32 -6.74
C ILE A 101 4.84 17.05 -6.47
N SER A 102 5.33 15.87 -6.92
CA SER A 102 4.63 14.62 -6.65
C SER A 102 4.54 14.32 -5.16
N GLN A 103 5.57 14.65 -4.37
CA GLN A 103 5.54 14.46 -2.92
C GLN A 103 4.55 15.42 -2.24
N LEU A 104 4.51 16.68 -2.68
CA LEU A 104 3.55 17.67 -2.21
C LEU A 104 2.10 17.25 -2.52
N ILE A 105 1.84 16.76 -3.73
CA ILE A 105 0.49 16.25 -4.10
C ILE A 105 0.09 15.09 -3.19
N THR A 106 0.96 14.09 -2.99
CA THR A 106 0.65 12.95 -2.10
C THR A 106 0.46 13.39 -0.65
N PHE A 107 1.24 14.37 -0.19
CA PHE A 107 1.10 14.95 1.13
C PHE A 107 -0.24 15.66 1.29
N SER A 108 -0.63 16.51 0.33
CA SER A 108 -1.91 17.22 0.35
C SER A 108 -3.11 16.27 0.31
N ILE A 109 -3.03 15.19 -0.49
CA ILE A 109 -4.08 14.16 -0.52
C ILE A 109 -4.18 13.45 0.82
N GLY A 110 -3.04 13.09 1.43
CA GLY A 110 -3.00 12.48 2.76
C GLY A 110 -3.57 13.39 3.84
N LEU A 111 -3.20 14.67 3.83
CA LEU A 111 -3.70 15.67 4.76
C LEU A 111 -5.23 15.85 4.61
N ALA A 112 -5.73 16.01 3.38
CA ALA A 112 -7.16 16.14 3.12
C ALA A 112 -7.95 14.91 3.56
N ALA A 113 -7.43 13.70 3.29
CA ALA A 113 -8.05 12.46 3.74
C ALA A 113 -8.06 12.32 5.27
N GLY A 114 -6.97 12.73 5.93
CA GLY A 114 -6.89 12.76 7.40
C GLY A 114 -7.87 13.74 8.02
N CYS A 115 -7.97 14.97 7.49
CA CYS A 115 -8.95 15.96 7.94
C CYS A 115 -10.39 15.47 7.73
N LEU A 116 -10.67 14.82 6.59
CA LEU A 116 -11.98 14.22 6.31
C LEU A 116 -12.29 13.10 7.31
N HIS A 117 -11.32 12.23 7.59
CA HIS A 117 -11.48 11.15 8.57
C HIS A 117 -11.73 11.71 9.98
N HIS A 118 -10.97 12.71 10.38
CA HIS A 118 -11.13 13.35 11.67
C HIS A 118 -12.52 14.02 11.81
N ARG A 119 -13.00 14.69 10.75
CA ARG A 119 -14.38 15.22 10.69
C ARG A 119 -15.43 14.12 10.83
N LEU A 120 -15.22 12.95 10.22
CA LEU A 120 -16.16 11.82 10.34
C LEU A 120 -16.24 11.30 11.78
N LEU A 121 -15.14 11.34 12.53
CA LEU A 121 -15.09 10.92 13.92
C LEU A 121 -15.71 11.97 14.87
N SER A 122 -15.45 13.26 14.64
CA SER A 122 -15.90 14.35 15.51
C SER A 122 -17.30 14.88 15.19
N GLY A 123 -17.91 14.45 14.08
CA GLY A 123 -19.18 14.96 13.56
C GLY A 123 -19.10 16.34 12.90
N SER A 124 -18.24 17.24 13.39
CA SER A 124 -18.01 18.58 12.81
C SER A 124 -16.53 18.99 12.84
N PHE A 125 -16.14 19.90 11.93
CA PHE A 125 -14.77 20.40 11.87
C PHE A 125 -14.41 21.33 13.05
N ALA A 126 -15.38 22.13 13.52
CA ALA A 126 -15.20 23.00 14.67
C ALA A 126 -14.94 22.19 15.95
N ALA A 127 -15.77 21.17 16.22
CA ALA A 127 -15.57 20.27 17.36
C ALA A 127 -14.24 19.50 17.27
N ALA A 128 -13.81 19.16 16.05
CA ALA A 128 -12.51 18.53 15.82
C ALA A 128 -11.34 19.42 16.25
N ILE A 129 -11.36 20.70 15.86
CA ILE A 129 -10.31 21.66 16.22
C ILE A 129 -10.33 21.91 17.73
N GLU A 130 -11.50 22.22 18.29
CA GLU A 130 -11.63 22.56 19.71
C GLU A 130 -11.18 21.41 20.61
N ASN A 131 -11.62 20.18 20.32
CA ASN A 131 -11.21 19.01 21.09
C ASN A 131 -9.73 18.66 20.93
N SER A 132 -9.13 18.94 19.76
CA SER A 132 -7.74 18.58 19.48
C SER A 132 -6.73 19.61 19.99
N PHE A 133 -7.05 20.90 20.10
CA PHE A 133 -6.04 21.90 20.49
C PHE A 133 -5.96 22.17 21.99
N PHE A 134 -7.04 21.92 22.74
CA PHE A 134 -7.11 22.26 24.16
C PHE A 134 -6.96 21.05 25.10
N ASN A 135 -6.84 19.84 24.56
CA ASN A 135 -6.64 18.60 25.32
C ASN A 135 -5.47 17.81 24.71
N ALA A 136 -4.39 17.62 25.47
CA ALA A 136 -3.15 17.01 24.98
C ALA A 136 -3.35 15.56 24.46
N PRO A 137 -4.07 14.65 25.15
CA PRO A 137 -4.45 13.34 24.62
C PRO A 137 -5.12 13.42 23.23
N ASN A 138 -6.13 14.28 23.10
CA ASN A 138 -6.88 14.44 21.85
C ASN A 138 -6.02 15.08 20.75
N ALA A 139 -5.14 16.02 21.09
CA ALA A 139 -4.16 16.61 20.19
C ALA A 139 -3.27 15.53 19.59
N ALA A 140 -2.72 14.67 20.46
CA ALA A 140 -1.85 13.59 20.06
C ALA A 140 -2.57 12.64 19.10
N LEU A 141 -3.83 12.26 19.39
CA LEU A 141 -4.64 11.43 18.50
C LEU A 141 -4.92 12.11 17.15
N GLY A 142 -5.29 13.39 17.15
CA GLY A 142 -5.56 14.16 15.93
C GLY A 142 -4.33 14.23 15.02
N ILE A 143 -3.18 14.62 15.58
CA ILE A 143 -1.89 14.67 14.87
C ILE A 143 -1.53 13.30 14.30
N SER A 144 -1.71 12.25 15.09
CA SER A 144 -1.35 10.88 14.71
C SER A 144 -2.23 10.34 13.58
N THR A 145 -3.52 10.67 13.63
CA THR A 145 -4.46 10.37 12.55
C THR A 145 -3.97 11.01 11.24
N LEU A 146 -3.66 12.32 11.25
CA LEU A 146 -3.15 13.02 10.07
C LEU A 146 -1.84 12.39 9.56
N LEU A 147 -0.92 12.08 10.47
CA LEU A 147 0.38 11.50 10.14
C LEU A 147 0.24 10.12 9.48
N VAL A 148 -0.63 9.25 10.01
CA VAL A 148 -0.92 7.94 9.41
C VAL A 148 -1.47 8.11 8.00
N TRP A 149 -2.42 9.02 7.77
CA TRP A 149 -2.97 9.24 6.44
C TRP A 149 -1.93 9.75 5.44
N ILE A 150 -1.05 10.65 5.86
CA ILE A 150 0.06 11.15 5.03
C ILE A 150 1.02 10.02 4.66
N VAL A 151 1.45 9.23 5.65
CA VAL A 151 2.37 8.10 5.49
C VAL A 151 1.76 7.01 4.59
N LEU A 152 0.51 6.63 4.87
CA LEU A 152 -0.22 5.61 4.15
C LEU A 152 -0.48 6.01 2.70
N MET A 153 -0.94 7.24 2.44
CA MET A 153 -1.17 7.71 1.07
C MET A 153 0.13 7.80 0.27
N THR A 154 1.22 8.22 0.90
CA THR A 154 2.54 8.24 0.26
C THR A 154 2.99 6.82 -0.12
N ALA A 155 2.81 5.85 0.78
CA ALA A 155 3.13 4.45 0.53
C ALA A 155 2.27 3.86 -0.59
N ILE A 156 0.94 4.03 -0.54
CA ILE A 156 0.00 3.54 -1.56
C ILE A 156 0.35 4.11 -2.93
N PHE A 157 0.57 5.41 -3.04
CA PHE A 157 0.90 6.04 -4.33
C PHE A 157 2.20 5.50 -4.92
N ALA A 158 3.22 5.28 -4.08
CA ALA A 158 4.47 4.68 -4.50
C ALA A 158 4.29 3.20 -4.94
N LEU A 159 3.51 2.41 -4.21
CA LEU A 159 3.20 1.02 -4.58
C LEU A 159 2.42 0.94 -5.90
N MET A 160 1.42 1.79 -6.10
CA MET A 160 0.66 1.87 -7.37
C MET A 160 1.58 2.18 -8.55
N ARG A 161 2.54 3.09 -8.37
CA ARG A 161 3.50 3.40 -9.42
C ARG A 161 4.45 2.24 -9.70
N ASN A 162 4.93 1.55 -8.66
CA ASN A 162 5.75 0.36 -8.83
C ASN A 162 4.98 -0.74 -9.58
N ALA A 163 3.71 -0.97 -9.25
CA ALA A 163 2.86 -1.90 -9.97
C ALA A 163 2.70 -1.53 -11.45
N ARG A 164 2.53 -0.25 -11.77
CA ARG A 164 2.47 0.23 -13.17
C ARG A 164 3.79 0.02 -13.92
N LEU A 165 4.93 0.22 -13.26
CA LEU A 165 6.26 -0.05 -13.85
C LEU A 165 6.41 -1.53 -14.18
N PHE A 166 6.10 -2.43 -13.24
CA PHE A 166 6.14 -3.87 -13.48
C PHE A 166 5.13 -4.31 -14.54
N ALA A 167 3.93 -3.73 -14.57
CA ALA A 167 2.96 -4.01 -15.63
C ALA A 167 3.45 -3.56 -17.02
N ALA A 168 4.14 -2.42 -17.11
CA ALA A 168 4.75 -1.97 -18.36
C ALA A 168 5.90 -2.87 -18.78
N LEU A 169 6.76 -3.28 -17.84
CA LEU A 169 7.89 -4.18 -18.08
C LEU A 169 7.41 -5.56 -18.53
N GLY A 170 6.40 -6.11 -17.85
CA GLY A 170 5.82 -7.42 -18.18
C GLY A 170 5.21 -7.46 -19.58
N ARG A 171 4.69 -6.33 -20.10
CA ARG A 171 4.22 -6.25 -21.50
C ARG A 171 5.34 -6.25 -22.53
N ALA A 172 6.53 -5.82 -22.16
CA ALA A 172 7.67 -5.72 -23.07
C ALA A 172 8.54 -7.00 -23.07
N MET A 173 8.35 -7.90 -22.10
CA MET A 173 9.15 -9.13 -22.02
C MET A 173 8.56 -10.26 -22.83
N HIS A 174 9.43 -10.98 -23.53
CA HIS A 174 9.13 -12.31 -24.03
C HIS A 174 9.14 -13.30 -22.87
N ILE A 175 8.02 -13.98 -22.66
CA ILE A 175 7.89 -14.98 -21.60
C ILE A 175 8.31 -16.33 -22.17
N ASP A 176 9.45 -16.85 -21.71
CA ASP A 176 9.86 -18.22 -21.96
C ASP A 176 9.25 -19.13 -20.90
N LEU A 177 8.34 -20.01 -21.35
CA LEU A 177 7.64 -20.97 -20.49
C LEU A 177 8.56 -22.07 -19.96
N LEU A 178 9.71 -22.30 -20.58
CA LEU A 178 10.67 -23.33 -20.19
C LEU A 178 11.58 -22.87 -19.03
N THR A 179 11.66 -21.57 -18.77
CA THR A 179 12.47 -20.98 -17.69
C THR A 179 11.64 -20.10 -16.74
N PRO A 180 10.61 -20.65 -16.06
CA PRO A 180 9.74 -19.86 -15.17
C PRO A 180 10.49 -19.24 -13.98
N ARG A 181 11.63 -19.82 -13.58
CA ARG A 181 12.47 -19.31 -12.48
C ARG A 181 13.01 -17.90 -12.75
N ALA A 182 13.21 -17.54 -14.02
CA ALA A 182 13.70 -16.22 -14.44
C ALA A 182 12.73 -15.08 -14.06
N TYR A 183 11.43 -15.39 -13.90
CA TYR A 183 10.39 -14.40 -13.57
C TYR A 183 10.01 -14.35 -12.09
N THR A 184 10.73 -15.09 -11.23
CA THR A 184 10.55 -15.04 -9.77
C THR A 184 10.62 -13.62 -9.15
N PRO A 185 11.36 -12.63 -9.69
CA PRO A 185 11.38 -11.28 -9.12
C PRO A 185 10.00 -10.59 -9.15
N PHE A 186 9.16 -10.87 -10.16
CA PHE A 186 7.77 -10.38 -10.21
C PHE A 186 6.96 -10.86 -9.01
N ALA A 187 6.99 -12.17 -8.78
CA ALA A 187 6.25 -12.81 -7.70
C ALA A 187 6.73 -12.28 -6.34
N ARG A 188 8.04 -12.12 -6.16
CA ARG A 188 8.64 -11.60 -4.91
C ARG A 188 8.12 -10.20 -4.58
N VAL A 189 8.10 -9.28 -5.55
CA VAL A 189 7.60 -7.91 -5.34
C VAL A 189 6.10 -7.90 -5.05
N ALA A 190 5.31 -8.69 -5.80
CA ALA A 190 3.87 -8.80 -5.58
C ALA A 190 3.54 -9.34 -4.18
N VAL A 191 4.15 -10.46 -3.78
CA VAL A 191 3.96 -11.07 -2.46
C VAL A 191 4.39 -10.12 -1.35
N SER A 192 5.53 -9.43 -1.49
CA SER A 192 5.98 -8.48 -0.47
C SER A 192 5.03 -7.30 -0.28
N SER A 193 4.41 -6.82 -1.35
CA SER A 193 3.43 -5.72 -1.30
C SER A 193 2.13 -6.18 -0.63
N THR A 194 1.66 -7.39 -0.93
CA THR A 194 0.46 -7.96 -0.30
C THR A 194 0.69 -8.23 1.18
N LEU A 195 1.83 -8.84 1.53
CA LEU A 195 2.18 -9.11 2.94
C LEU A 195 2.27 -7.82 3.75
N ALA A 196 2.80 -6.75 3.15
CA ALA A 196 2.84 -5.44 3.78
C ALA A 196 1.45 -4.90 4.11
N ILE A 197 0.51 -5.02 3.18
CA ILE A 197 -0.90 -4.62 3.39
C ILE A 197 -1.53 -5.48 4.49
N ILE A 198 -1.32 -6.80 4.47
CA ILE A 198 -1.83 -7.71 5.50
C ILE A 198 -1.29 -7.33 6.89
N GLY A 199 0.01 -7.06 7.02
CA GLY A 199 0.58 -6.66 8.31
C GLY A 199 0.08 -5.31 8.80
N ALA A 200 -0.21 -4.36 7.90
CA ALA A 200 -0.87 -3.10 8.28
C ALA A 200 -2.30 -3.36 8.79
N GLN A 201 -3.03 -4.29 8.15
CA GLN A 201 -4.38 -4.69 8.57
C GLN A 201 -4.39 -5.47 9.89
N ALA A 202 -3.33 -6.23 10.18
CA ALA A 202 -3.17 -6.96 11.43
C ALA A 202 -3.03 -6.06 12.67
N ALA A 203 -2.78 -4.76 12.50
CA ALA A 203 -2.78 -3.81 13.61
C ALA A 203 -4.19 -3.38 14.05
N PHE A 204 -5.22 -3.47 13.17
CA PHE A 204 -6.57 -2.98 13.48
C PHE A 204 -7.23 -3.62 14.71
N PRO A 205 -7.06 -4.94 14.99
CA PRO A 205 -7.60 -5.54 16.20
C PRO A 205 -7.14 -4.87 17.50
N ILE A 206 -5.97 -4.20 17.51
CA ILE A 206 -5.50 -3.45 18.69
C ILE A 206 -6.51 -2.37 19.06
N MET A 207 -7.11 -1.67 18.09
CA MET A 207 -8.11 -0.63 18.37
C MET A 207 -9.40 -1.17 18.99
N TRP A 208 -9.66 -2.48 18.94
CA TRP A 208 -10.87 -3.10 19.47
C TRP A 208 -10.73 -3.60 20.91
N ILE A 209 -9.53 -3.53 21.48
CA ILE A 209 -9.28 -4.08 22.83
C ILE A 209 -9.99 -3.25 23.90
N ASP A 210 -9.97 -1.92 23.80
CA ASP A 210 -10.49 -1.02 24.86
C ASP A 210 -11.58 -0.05 24.39
N ALA A 211 -11.97 -0.09 23.12
CA ALA A 211 -12.93 0.86 22.59
C ALA A 211 -14.26 0.17 22.29
N ASP A 212 -15.36 0.86 22.61
CA ASP A 212 -16.61 0.82 21.85
C ASP A 212 -16.34 1.35 20.43
N ALA A 213 -15.40 0.72 19.73
CA ALA A 213 -14.85 1.18 18.47
C ALA A 213 -15.97 1.13 17.45
N SER A 214 -16.59 2.28 17.21
CA SER A 214 -17.58 2.42 16.16
C SER A 214 -16.97 1.88 14.87
N ALA A 215 -17.66 0.94 14.21
CA ALA A 215 -17.23 0.38 12.94
C ALA A 215 -16.92 1.49 11.90
N ILE A 216 -17.49 2.67 12.10
CA ILE A 216 -17.24 3.90 11.34
C ILE A 216 -15.76 4.30 11.34
N ALA A 217 -15.03 4.09 12.43
CA ALA A 217 -13.60 4.42 12.52
C ALA A 217 -12.71 3.52 11.65
N THR A 218 -13.11 2.27 11.40
CA THR A 218 -12.31 1.31 10.62
C THR A 218 -12.64 1.34 9.13
N ILE A 219 -13.87 1.73 8.76
CA ILE A 219 -14.36 1.72 7.37
C ILE A 219 -13.43 2.48 6.40
N PRO A 220 -12.97 3.72 6.66
CA PRO A 220 -12.12 4.44 5.72
C PRO A 220 -10.79 3.74 5.45
N GLY A 221 -10.21 3.10 6.48
CA GLY A 221 -8.99 2.30 6.35
C GLY A 221 -9.22 1.08 5.44
N LEU A 222 -10.32 0.36 5.67
CA LEU A 222 -10.71 -0.80 4.86
C LEU A 222 -10.99 -0.44 3.40
N ILE A 223 -11.68 0.69 3.16
CA ILE A 223 -11.94 1.20 1.81
C ILE A 223 -10.64 1.55 1.11
N ALA A 224 -9.73 2.28 1.77
CA ALA A 224 -8.45 2.67 1.19
C ALA A 224 -7.63 1.45 0.76
N THR A 225 -7.57 0.40 1.60
CA THR A 225 -6.89 -0.84 1.24
C THR A 225 -7.60 -1.64 0.16
N SER A 226 -8.94 -1.65 0.17
CA SER A 226 -9.73 -2.31 -0.87
C SER A 226 -9.51 -1.67 -2.24
N ILE A 227 -9.45 -0.34 -2.32
CA ILE A 227 -9.15 0.40 -3.54
C ILE A 227 -7.76 0.01 -4.06
N ALA A 228 -6.75 -0.06 -3.19
CA ALA A 228 -5.41 -0.46 -3.58
C ALA A 228 -5.38 -1.89 -4.18
N LEU A 229 -6.11 -2.83 -3.57
CA LEU A 229 -6.24 -4.20 -4.07
C LEU A 229 -6.98 -4.27 -5.41
N VAL A 230 -8.11 -3.58 -5.54
CA VAL A 230 -8.89 -3.54 -6.80
C VAL A 230 -8.08 -2.88 -7.92
N PHE A 231 -7.37 -1.80 -7.64
CA PHE A 231 -6.56 -1.13 -8.64
C PHE A 231 -5.38 -2.01 -9.10
N SER A 232 -4.75 -2.74 -8.16
CA SER A 232 -3.67 -3.68 -8.49
C SER A 232 -4.15 -4.84 -9.37
N SER A 233 -5.38 -5.35 -9.14
CA SER A 233 -5.95 -6.45 -9.93
C SER A 233 -6.46 -6.00 -11.31
N ARG A 234 -6.85 -4.73 -11.47
CA ARG A 234 -7.31 -4.18 -12.77
C ARG A 234 -6.20 -3.90 -13.77
N CYS A 235 -4.92 -4.03 -13.41
CA CYS A 235 -3.82 -4.01 -14.38
C CYS A 235 -3.74 -5.26 -15.27
N ARG A 236 -4.77 -6.13 -15.26
CA ARG A 236 -4.87 -7.30 -16.13
C ARG A 236 -4.98 -6.87 -17.60
N SER A 237 -4.17 -7.53 -18.43
CA SER A 237 -3.87 -7.23 -19.85
C SER A 237 -5.06 -6.71 -20.68
N PRO A 238 -4.84 -5.72 -21.57
CA PRO A 238 -5.80 -5.46 -22.64
C PRO A 238 -6.06 -6.77 -23.39
N ARG A 239 -7.34 -7.07 -23.61
CA ARG A 239 -7.78 -8.15 -24.51
C ARG A 239 -7.07 -7.92 -25.85
N SER A 240 -6.31 -8.92 -26.30
CA SER A 240 -5.88 -9.01 -27.70
C SER A 240 -7.12 -9.19 -28.57
N THR A 241 -7.79 -8.08 -28.90
CA THR A 241 -8.79 -8.04 -29.97
C THR A 241 -8.02 -8.19 -31.28
N GLY A 242 -7.93 -9.42 -31.78
CA GLY A 242 -7.38 -9.69 -33.11
C GLY A 242 -6.32 -10.78 -33.15
N GLN A 243 -6.67 -12.00 -32.73
CA GLN A 243 -6.02 -13.17 -33.31
C GLN A 243 -7.04 -14.29 -33.46
N SER A 244 -7.69 -14.28 -34.63
CA SER A 244 -8.56 -15.34 -35.11
C SER A 244 -7.69 -16.53 -35.55
N ARG A 245 -7.64 -17.59 -34.73
CA ARG A 245 -7.44 -18.97 -35.22
C ARG A 245 -8.19 -19.98 -34.34
N PRO A 246 -8.62 -21.11 -34.94
CA PRO A 246 -9.86 -21.83 -34.60
C PRO A 246 -9.70 -22.81 -33.43
N PRO A 247 -10.81 -23.38 -32.91
CA PRO A 247 -10.78 -24.21 -31.71
C PRO A 247 -10.33 -25.63 -32.06
N SER A 248 -9.46 -26.20 -31.25
CA SER A 248 -9.42 -27.65 -31.05
C SER A 248 -9.33 -27.96 -29.57
N ALA A 249 -10.10 -28.98 -29.22
CA ALA A 249 -10.54 -29.31 -27.88
C ALA A 249 -9.51 -30.13 -27.09
N GLN A 250 -9.66 -30.01 -25.77
CA GLN A 250 -9.18 -30.85 -24.64
C GLN A 250 -8.34 -30.00 -23.69
N SER A 251 -8.93 -29.43 -22.64
CA SER A 251 -9.07 -30.04 -21.29
C SER A 251 -7.73 -30.63 -20.86
N TRP A 252 -7.05 -30.11 -19.84
CA TRP A 252 -7.24 -30.42 -18.41
C TRP A 252 -6.69 -29.24 -17.57
N THR A 253 -7.52 -28.50 -16.81
CA THR A 253 -7.74 -28.66 -15.35
C THR A 253 -6.45 -28.62 -14.51
N ALA A 254 -6.15 -27.50 -13.87
CA ALA A 254 -6.52 -27.19 -12.48
C ALA A 254 -5.55 -27.75 -11.43
N SER A 255 -4.64 -26.91 -10.92
CA SER A 255 -4.33 -26.77 -9.48
C SER A 255 -3.09 -25.91 -9.24
N MET A 256 -3.11 -25.21 -8.11
CA MET A 256 -2.06 -24.39 -7.51
C MET A 256 -1.90 -23.00 -8.16
N ILE A 257 -2.43 -21.90 -7.64
CA ILE A 257 -2.69 -21.51 -6.25
C ILE A 257 -3.93 -20.61 -6.23
N SER A 258 -5.03 -21.17 -5.71
CA SER A 258 -6.09 -20.39 -5.06
C SER A 258 -5.51 -19.78 -3.80
N PHE A 259 -5.40 -18.46 -3.73
CA PHE A 259 -5.54 -17.76 -2.47
C PHE A 259 -6.23 -16.42 -2.71
N ALA A 260 -7.40 -16.27 -2.06
CA ALA A 260 -8.22 -15.07 -1.92
C ALA A 260 -9.04 -14.61 -3.14
N THR A 261 -9.99 -15.47 -3.52
CA THR A 261 -11.37 -15.17 -3.95
C THR A 261 -11.78 -13.69 -4.15
N LEU A 262 -11.90 -13.29 -5.43
CA LEU A 262 -12.94 -12.37 -5.87
C LEU A 262 -13.49 -12.85 -7.23
N ARG A 263 -14.80 -13.11 -7.22
CA ARG A 263 -15.56 -13.88 -8.20
C ARG A 263 -15.60 -13.16 -9.56
N TRP A 264 -15.19 -13.90 -10.58
CA TRP A 264 -15.25 -13.53 -11.99
C TRP A 264 -16.69 -13.44 -12.51
N ARG A 265 -16.97 -12.46 -13.37
CA ARG A 265 -18.12 -12.49 -14.29
C ARG A 265 -17.59 -12.32 -15.71
N CYS A 266 -17.43 -13.43 -16.42
CA CYS A 266 -17.25 -13.44 -17.87
C CYS A 266 -18.59 -13.03 -18.49
N ARG A 267 -18.65 -11.83 -19.09
CA ARG A 267 -19.78 -11.45 -19.95
C ARG A 267 -19.63 -12.22 -21.25
N GLY A 268 -20.52 -13.20 -21.45
CA GLY A 268 -20.66 -13.94 -22.70
C GLY A 268 -20.99 -12.99 -23.84
N GLY A 269 -20.25 -13.12 -24.94
CA GLY A 269 -20.64 -12.53 -26.22
C GLY A 269 -21.78 -13.35 -26.79
N THR A 270 -22.92 -12.70 -26.96
CA THR A 270 -24.02 -13.15 -27.82
C THR A 270 -23.50 -13.32 -29.25
N ILE A 271 -23.65 -14.53 -29.79
CA ILE A 271 -23.46 -14.81 -31.21
C ILE A 271 -24.67 -14.20 -31.92
N ALA A 272 -24.43 -13.26 -32.83
CA ALA A 272 -25.44 -12.77 -33.74
C ALA A 272 -25.80 -13.88 -34.72
N SER A 273 -27.09 -14.23 -34.78
CA SER A 273 -27.66 -15.04 -35.85
C SER A 273 -27.96 -14.12 -37.03
N ASP A 274 -27.15 -14.19 -38.09
CA ASP A 274 -27.56 -13.67 -39.38
C ASP A 274 -28.54 -14.67 -40.01
N SER A 275 -29.82 -14.29 -40.02
CA SER A 275 -30.85 -14.91 -40.83
C SER A 275 -30.86 -14.25 -42.20
N ASN A 276 -30.43 -14.98 -43.23
CA ASN A 276 -30.72 -14.65 -44.63
C ASN A 276 -32.20 -14.95 -44.92
N SER A 277 -32.92 -13.94 -45.41
CA SER A 277 -34.12 -14.06 -46.26
C SER A 277 -34.22 -12.77 -47.08
#